data_AF-A0AAN7DPG4-F1
#
_entry.id   AF-A0AAN7DPG4-F1
#
_cell.length_a   1.000
_cell.length_b   1.000
_cell.length_c   1.000
_cell.angle_alpha   90.00
_cell.angle_beta   90.00
_cell.angle_gamma   90.00
#
_symmetry.space_group_name_H-M   'P 1'
#
loop_
_entity.id
_entity.type
_entity.pdbx_description
1 polymer ?
#
loop_
_entity_poly.entity_id
_entity_poly.type
_entity_poly.pdbx_seq_one_letter_code
_entity_poly.pdbx_strand_id
1 'polypeptide(L)'
;MQFEHDYDFYECSESIHDILNRQHDTPQSAENSLSLLRNTLLSSPCPAELRGKVWKLLLRINRISASTYINLIEMGPSSVDEKIRHDTFRTMSTDSDFVEHVSEDMLIRLLNAFVWTSDDSSTDFFQNRNAVSYVQGMNVLAAPFLMTMPEMEAFFSFSMFIYDWCPLYVLPTMKGVHCGLRLLDLCLSSLDPILYGYLRGKNLSASTYAFASVMTFSACTPPLSELLQLWDYMFAYGIHLNILFIIAQLALIRADLLNSPSPANLLRVLPPLNAKEIMNLTVSLCRNLPLDLYDKLVRHAYDESVADDLGIKPTSANWSEHQTDSDDLPAYMRDAMHTRSKFKRE
;
A
#
# COMPACT_ATOMS: atom_id res chain seq x y z
N MET A 1 1.90 14.60 -8.41
CA MET A 1 1.54 14.94 -9.79
C MET A 1 0.08 14.58 -9.97
N GLN A 2 -0.83 15.52 -9.75
CA GLN A 2 -2.22 15.30 -10.12
C GLN A 2 -2.24 15.27 -11.65
N PHE A 3 -2.90 14.29 -12.25
CA PHE A 3 -2.91 14.11 -13.71
C PHE A 3 -3.46 15.39 -14.37
N GLU A 4 -2.58 16.30 -14.79
CA GLU A 4 -2.97 17.55 -15.46
C GLU A 4 -3.62 17.22 -16.81
N HIS A 5 -4.56 18.10 -17.21
CA HIS A 5 -5.24 18.06 -18.49
C HIS A 5 -4.20 18.05 -19.62
N ASP A 6 -4.40 17.20 -20.62
CA ASP A 6 -3.52 16.96 -21.78
C ASP A 6 -2.44 15.88 -21.60
N TYR A 7 -2.85 14.70 -21.10
CA TYR A 7 -2.30 13.46 -21.67
C TYR A 7 -3.08 13.16 -22.93
N ASP A 8 -2.62 13.67 -24.07
CA ASP A 8 -2.85 12.99 -25.33
C ASP A 8 -2.32 11.56 -25.12
N PHE A 9 -3.24 10.59 -25.03
CA PHE A 9 -2.92 9.16 -25.07
C PHE A 9 -2.37 8.85 -26.46
N TYR A 10 -1.18 9.34 -26.77
CA TYR A 10 -0.35 8.74 -27.80
C TYR A 10 -0.11 7.31 -27.32
N GLU A 11 -0.68 6.33 -28.04
CA GLU A 11 -0.31 4.93 -27.87
C GLU A 11 1.22 4.86 -27.85
N CYS A 12 1.79 4.56 -26.69
CA CYS A 12 3.22 4.37 -26.56
C CYS A 12 3.55 3.10 -27.35
N SER A 13 4.03 3.27 -28.59
CA SER A 13 4.29 2.17 -29.51
C SER A 13 5.47 1.29 -29.08
N GLU A 14 6.30 1.75 -28.14
CA GLU A 14 7.47 1.02 -27.66
C GLU A 14 7.15 0.11 -26.47
N SER A 15 7.72 -1.10 -26.50
CA SER A 15 7.54 -2.09 -25.44
C SER A 15 8.42 -1.78 -24.22
N ILE A 16 8.03 -2.28 -23.05
CA ILE A 16 8.83 -2.21 -21.81
C ILE A 16 10.23 -2.81 -22.04
N HIS A 17 10.32 -3.90 -22.80
CA HIS A 17 11.59 -4.55 -23.12
C HIS A 17 12.55 -3.61 -23.87
N ASP A 18 12.04 -2.91 -24.89
CA ASP A 18 12.84 -1.99 -25.71
C ASP A 18 13.36 -0.82 -24.89
N ILE A 19 12.50 -0.24 -24.04
CA ILE A 19 12.86 0.87 -23.15
C ILE A 19 13.98 0.44 -22.19
N LEU A 20 13.89 -0.76 -21.62
CA LEU A 20 14.88 -1.30 -20.67
C LEU A 20 16.24 -1.66 -21.27
N ASN A 21 16.34 -1.75 -22.61
CA ASN A 21 17.57 -2.06 -23.34
C ASN A 21 18.26 -0.81 -23.90
N ARG A 22 17.68 0.38 -23.73
CA ARG A 22 18.29 1.63 -24.18
C ARG A 22 19.59 1.91 -23.43
N GLN A 23 20.58 2.41 -24.15
CA GLN A 23 21.79 2.97 -23.56
C GLN A 23 21.60 4.47 -23.31
N HIS A 24 22.22 4.95 -22.24
CA HIS A 24 22.06 6.33 -21.77
C HIS A 24 23.43 6.95 -21.52
N ASP A 25 23.76 7.98 -22.30
CA ASP A 25 25.03 8.70 -22.15
C ASP A 25 24.89 9.91 -21.20
N THR A 26 23.65 10.27 -20.83
CA THR A 26 23.36 11.40 -19.94
C THR A 26 22.29 11.05 -18.90
N PRO A 27 22.32 11.65 -17.69
CA PRO A 27 21.25 11.49 -16.71
C PRO A 27 19.88 11.89 -17.25
N GLN A 28 19.79 12.93 -18.08
CA GLN A 28 18.54 13.36 -18.69
C GLN A 28 17.95 12.30 -19.63
N SER A 29 18.78 11.63 -20.44
CA SER A 29 18.32 10.55 -21.32
C SER A 29 17.76 9.34 -20.55
N ALA A 30 18.34 9.06 -19.38
CA ALA A 30 17.84 8.02 -18.48
C ALA A 30 16.50 8.42 -17.85
N GLU A 31 16.35 9.66 -17.37
CA GLU A 31 15.07 10.12 -16.80
C GLU A 31 13.95 10.19 -17.84
N ASN A 32 14.27 10.54 -19.10
CA ASN A 32 13.31 10.49 -20.20
C ASN A 32 12.82 9.06 -20.45
N SER A 33 13.73 8.08 -20.44
CA SER A 33 13.35 6.67 -20.62
C SER A 33 12.57 6.12 -19.44
N LEU A 34 12.87 6.58 -18.22
CA LEU A 34 12.09 6.24 -17.04
C LEU A 34 10.69 6.86 -17.07
N SER A 35 10.56 8.09 -17.55
CA SER A 35 9.25 8.73 -17.74
C SER A 35 8.42 8.00 -18.79
N LEU A 36 9.06 7.56 -19.88
CA LEU A 36 8.41 6.71 -20.88
C LEU A 36 7.98 5.38 -20.28
N LEU A 37 8.84 4.71 -19.51
CA LEU A 37 8.53 3.46 -18.81
C LEU A 37 7.30 3.61 -17.90
N ARG A 38 7.23 4.69 -17.09
CA ARG A 38 6.06 4.99 -16.26
C ARG A 38 4.80 5.11 -17.10
N ASN A 39 4.85 5.85 -18.21
CA ASN A 39 3.71 6.04 -19.10
C ASN A 39 3.27 4.72 -19.75
N THR A 40 4.19 3.86 -20.19
CA THR A 40 3.87 2.55 -20.77
C THR A 40 3.10 1.65 -19.80
N LEU A 41 3.42 1.73 -18.50
CA LEU A 41 2.72 0.96 -17.46
C LEU A 41 1.24 1.36 -17.26
N LEU A 42 0.79 2.50 -17.81
CA LEU A 42 -0.64 2.87 -17.82
C LEU A 42 -1.45 2.04 -18.81
N SER A 43 -0.85 1.68 -19.94
CA SER A 43 -1.54 1.07 -21.08
C SER A 43 -1.19 -0.40 -21.27
N SER A 44 -0.10 -0.88 -20.69
CA SER A 44 0.43 -2.22 -20.92
C SER A 44 0.92 -2.87 -19.62
N PRO A 45 0.39 -4.05 -19.24
CA PRO A 45 0.87 -4.78 -18.08
C PRO A 45 2.36 -5.11 -18.19
N CYS A 46 3.09 -5.02 -17.08
CA CYS A 46 4.49 -5.43 -17.06
C CYS A 46 4.61 -6.95 -17.25
N PRO A 47 5.46 -7.44 -18.19
CA PRO A 47 5.82 -8.85 -18.26
C PRO A 47 6.44 -9.32 -16.93
N ALA A 48 6.10 -10.55 -16.50
CA ALA A 48 6.50 -11.07 -15.19
C ALA A 48 8.02 -11.14 -15.04
N GLU A 49 8.71 -11.56 -16.09
CA GLU A 49 10.17 -11.70 -16.17
C GLU A 49 10.91 -10.35 -16.15
N LEU A 50 10.23 -9.25 -16.47
CA LEU A 50 10.82 -7.90 -16.42
C LEU A 50 10.45 -7.15 -15.13
N ARG A 51 9.43 -7.60 -14.41
CA ARG A 51 8.85 -6.89 -13.25
C ARG A 51 9.89 -6.58 -12.18
N GLY A 52 10.71 -7.54 -11.78
CA GLY A 52 11.77 -7.31 -10.79
C GLY A 52 12.75 -6.21 -11.21
N LYS A 53 13.14 -6.15 -12.50
CA LYS A 53 14.00 -5.08 -13.03
C LYS A 53 13.29 -3.73 -13.03
N VAL A 54 12.02 -3.69 -13.44
CA VAL A 54 11.19 -2.47 -13.44
C VAL A 54 11.03 -1.92 -12.03
N TRP A 55 10.67 -2.75 -11.06
CA TRP A 55 10.48 -2.34 -9.66
C TRP A 55 11.76 -1.77 -9.06
N LYS A 56 12.90 -2.43 -9.26
CA LYS A 56 14.19 -1.90 -8.81
C LYS A 56 14.49 -0.51 -9.38
N LEU A 57 14.17 -0.27 -10.66
CA LEU A 57 14.36 1.05 -11.28
C LEU A 57 13.40 2.10 -10.68
N LEU A 58 12.12 1.76 -10.51
CA LEU A 58 11.11 2.67 -9.96
C LEU A 58 11.37 3.01 -8.49
N LEU A 59 11.81 2.04 -7.70
CA LEU A 59 12.25 2.19 -6.31
C LEU A 59 13.63 2.84 -6.18
N ARG A 60 14.30 3.15 -7.30
CA ARG A 60 15.64 3.75 -7.35
C ARG A 60 16.71 2.92 -6.63
N ILE A 61 16.60 1.59 -6.69
CA ILE A 61 17.60 0.67 -6.17
C ILE A 61 18.88 0.81 -6.99
N ASN A 62 19.87 1.50 -6.42
CA ASN A 62 21.14 1.81 -7.07
C ASN A 62 22.32 1.00 -6.50
N ARG A 63 22.10 0.25 -5.42
CA ARG A 63 23.13 -0.53 -4.75
C ARG A 63 22.53 -1.83 -4.19
N ILE A 64 23.20 -2.94 -4.49
CA ILE A 64 22.92 -4.28 -3.96
C ILE A 64 24.27 -4.88 -3.56
N SER A 65 24.34 -5.52 -2.41
CA SER A 65 25.57 -6.11 -1.88
C SER A 65 25.31 -7.51 -1.36
N ALA A 66 25.85 -8.51 -2.06
CA ALA A 66 25.77 -9.90 -1.63
C ALA A 66 26.44 -10.11 -0.27
N SER A 67 27.61 -9.52 -0.06
CA SER A 67 28.33 -9.60 1.23
C SER A 67 27.51 -9.02 2.37
N THR A 68 26.82 -7.90 2.15
CA THR A 68 25.95 -7.30 3.18
C THR A 68 24.79 -8.22 3.51
N TYR A 69 24.10 -8.77 2.51
CA TYR A 69 22.97 -9.66 2.76
C TYR A 69 23.40 -10.98 3.42
N ILE A 70 24.52 -11.56 3.00
CA ILE A 70 25.09 -12.78 3.62
C ILE A 70 25.42 -12.52 5.08
N ASN A 71 26.11 -11.41 5.41
CA ASN A 71 26.44 -11.07 6.80
C ASN A 71 25.18 -10.94 7.66
N LEU A 72 24.11 -10.31 7.14
CA LEU A 72 22.85 -10.16 7.86
C LEU A 72 22.13 -11.51 8.07
N ILE A 73 22.20 -12.43 7.12
CA ILE A 73 21.67 -13.80 7.29
C ILE A 73 22.48 -14.56 8.35
N GLU A 74 23.81 -14.41 8.35
CA GLU A 74 24.71 -15.09 9.30
C GLU A 74 24.46 -14.68 10.76
N MET A 75 23.85 -13.51 11.00
CA MET A 75 23.38 -13.10 12.33
C MET A 75 22.27 -14.02 12.87
N GLY A 76 21.59 -14.77 12.01
CA GLY A 76 20.58 -15.76 12.39
C GLY A 76 19.27 -15.14 12.90
N PRO A 77 18.51 -15.88 13.73
CA PRO A 77 17.27 -15.41 14.34
C PRO A 77 17.44 -14.09 15.11
N SER A 78 16.61 -13.10 14.78
CA SER A 78 16.54 -11.83 15.50
C SER A 78 15.77 -11.97 16.83
N SER A 79 15.75 -10.91 17.62
CA SER A 79 14.99 -10.83 18.88
C SER A 79 13.48 -11.01 18.72
N VAL A 80 12.95 -10.96 17.49
CA VAL A 80 11.53 -11.10 17.15
C VAL A 80 11.25 -12.28 16.21
N ASP A 81 12.20 -13.22 16.05
CA ASP A 81 12.07 -14.38 15.16
C ASP A 81 10.81 -15.22 15.41
N GLU A 82 10.44 -15.46 16.68
CA GLU A 82 9.22 -16.19 17.01
C GLU A 82 7.97 -15.52 16.44
N LYS A 83 7.90 -14.18 16.51
CA LYS A 83 6.80 -13.40 15.95
C LYS A 83 6.80 -13.47 14.42
N ILE A 84 7.97 -13.38 13.81
CA ILE A 84 8.13 -13.56 12.36
C ILE A 84 7.59 -14.91 11.93
N ARG A 85 8.01 -16.02 12.58
CA ARG A 85 7.56 -17.38 12.26
C ARG A 85 6.05 -17.57 12.39
N HIS A 86 5.45 -17.00 13.44
CA HIS A 86 3.99 -17.04 13.61
C HIS A 86 3.23 -16.34 12.48
N ASP A 87 3.82 -15.31 11.87
CA ASP A 87 3.23 -14.57 10.76
C ASP A 87 3.56 -15.22 9.40
N THR A 88 4.77 -15.75 9.19
CA THR A 88 5.19 -16.35 7.91
C THR A 88 4.44 -17.62 7.55
N PHE A 89 4.17 -18.50 8.51
CA PHE A 89 3.48 -19.78 8.28
C PHE A 89 2.12 -19.64 7.57
N ARG A 90 1.43 -18.52 7.79
CA ARG A 90 0.10 -18.21 7.21
C ARG A 90 0.15 -17.23 6.04
N THR A 91 1.34 -16.80 5.61
CA THR A 91 1.50 -15.77 4.57
C THR A 91 1.19 -16.35 3.20
N MET A 92 0.08 -15.91 2.60
CA MET A 92 -0.34 -16.33 1.25
C MET A 92 -0.39 -17.85 1.06
N SER A 93 -0.60 -18.62 2.15
CA SER A 93 -0.47 -20.08 2.15
C SER A 93 -1.53 -20.82 1.33
N THR A 94 -2.57 -20.12 0.89
CA THR A 94 -3.62 -20.65 0.00
C THR A 94 -3.39 -20.32 -1.48
N ASP A 95 -2.36 -19.53 -1.82
CA ASP A 95 -2.00 -19.18 -3.19
C ASP A 95 -0.96 -20.19 -3.71
N SER A 96 -1.36 -21.03 -4.68
CA SER A 96 -0.51 -22.11 -5.17
C SER A 96 0.72 -21.61 -5.93
N ASP A 97 0.57 -20.52 -6.68
CA ASP A 97 1.67 -19.94 -7.46
C ASP A 97 2.71 -19.33 -6.52
N PHE A 98 2.25 -18.65 -5.47
CA PHE A 98 3.15 -18.14 -4.43
C PHE A 98 3.92 -19.24 -3.71
N VAL A 99 3.24 -20.30 -3.25
CA VAL A 99 3.86 -21.39 -2.48
C VAL A 99 4.85 -22.20 -3.33
N GLU A 100 4.67 -22.25 -4.66
CA GLU A 100 5.62 -22.89 -5.58
C GLU A 100 6.93 -22.09 -5.71
N HIS A 101 6.85 -20.75 -5.65
CA HIS A 101 8.00 -19.86 -5.88
C HIS A 101 8.69 -19.35 -4.62
N VAL A 102 7.94 -19.19 -3.53
CA VAL A 102 8.39 -18.53 -2.29
C VAL A 102 8.23 -19.48 -1.12
N SER A 103 9.35 -19.96 -0.57
CA SER A 103 9.33 -20.77 0.64
C SER A 103 9.20 -19.91 1.90
N GLU A 104 8.66 -20.50 2.96
CA GLU A 104 8.58 -19.84 4.26
C GLU A 104 9.96 -19.38 4.75
N ASP A 105 11.00 -20.19 4.53
CA ASP A 105 12.37 -19.86 4.92
C ASP A 105 12.91 -18.60 4.23
N MET A 106 12.47 -18.30 2.99
CA MET A 106 12.85 -17.06 2.29
C MET A 106 12.26 -15.84 3.00
N LEU A 107 10.99 -15.92 3.42
CA LEU A 107 10.35 -14.86 4.22
C LEU A 107 11.05 -14.69 5.57
N ILE A 108 11.33 -15.79 6.26
CA ILE A 108 11.99 -15.76 7.58
C ILE A 108 13.37 -15.13 7.48
N ARG A 109 14.21 -15.53 6.51
CA ARG A 109 15.55 -14.94 6.31
C ARG A 109 15.46 -13.46 5.98
N LEU A 110 14.63 -13.08 5.01
CA LEU A 110 14.48 -11.69 4.59
C LEU A 110 14.04 -10.79 5.75
N LEU A 111 13.03 -11.21 6.53
CA LEU A 111 12.49 -10.42 7.63
C LEU A 111 13.45 -10.34 8.82
N ASN A 112 14.14 -11.43 9.18
CA ASN A 112 15.17 -11.38 10.22
C ASN A 112 16.36 -10.51 9.80
N ALA A 113 16.84 -10.66 8.57
CA ALA A 113 17.88 -9.80 8.01
C ALA A 113 17.46 -8.33 8.04
N PHE A 114 16.20 -8.02 7.74
CA PHE A 114 15.67 -6.66 7.83
C PHE A 114 15.72 -6.12 9.26
N VAL A 115 15.33 -6.90 10.27
CA VAL A 115 15.42 -6.47 11.68
C VAL A 115 16.87 -6.16 12.06
N TRP A 116 17.83 -6.98 11.62
CA TRP A 116 19.25 -6.73 11.88
C TRP A 116 19.77 -5.42 11.27
N THR A 117 19.15 -4.88 10.21
CA THR A 117 19.54 -3.57 9.66
C THR A 117 19.33 -2.42 10.66
N SER A 118 18.42 -2.58 11.61
CA SER A 118 18.15 -1.58 12.65
C SER A 118 19.05 -1.73 13.88
N ASP A 119 19.48 -2.96 14.18
CA ASP A 119 20.29 -3.28 15.35
C ASP A 119 21.80 -3.14 15.07
N ASP A 120 22.23 -3.32 13.81
CA ASP A 120 23.63 -3.27 13.41
C ASP A 120 24.01 -1.94 12.73
N SER A 121 24.40 -0.98 13.56
CA SER A 121 24.98 0.31 13.15
C SER A 121 26.28 0.22 12.34
N SER A 122 26.87 -0.98 12.15
CA SER A 122 28.14 -1.16 11.45
C SER A 122 28.01 -1.33 9.93
N THR A 123 26.82 -1.63 9.41
CA THR A 123 26.60 -1.75 7.96
C THR A 123 26.38 -0.38 7.31
N ASP A 124 27.39 0.11 6.57
CA ASP A 124 27.39 1.40 5.85
C ASP A 124 26.13 1.66 5.00
N PHE A 125 25.47 0.59 4.53
CA PHE A 125 24.27 0.66 3.72
C PHE A 125 23.02 1.21 4.41
N PHE A 126 22.85 0.92 5.70
CA PHE A 126 21.65 1.32 6.46
C PHE A 126 21.97 2.32 7.56
N GLN A 127 23.20 2.85 7.58
CA GLN A 127 23.59 3.92 8.49
C GLN A 127 22.65 5.12 8.38
N ASN A 128 22.30 5.69 9.53
CA ASN A 128 21.37 6.83 9.66
C ASN A 128 19.91 6.54 9.27
N ARG A 129 19.51 5.28 9.09
CA ARG A 129 18.10 4.91 9.06
C ARG A 129 17.57 4.79 10.49
N ASN A 130 16.31 5.18 10.71
CA ASN A 130 15.65 5.01 12.00
C ASN A 130 15.47 3.53 12.28
N ALA A 131 15.67 3.11 13.54
CA ALA A 131 15.40 1.74 13.93
C ALA A 131 13.92 1.39 13.70
N VAL A 132 13.67 0.34 12.92
CA VAL A 132 12.34 -0.20 12.63
C VAL A 132 12.23 -1.57 13.28
N SER A 133 11.26 -1.72 14.17
CA SER A 133 10.90 -3.03 14.73
C SER A 133 9.96 -3.78 13.79
N TYR A 134 10.02 -5.12 13.79
CA TYR A 134 9.04 -5.93 13.07
C TYR A 134 7.60 -5.70 13.58
N VAL A 135 6.74 -5.17 12.72
CA VAL A 135 5.30 -5.04 12.95
C VAL A 135 4.51 -6.07 12.13
N GLN A 136 3.34 -6.44 12.64
CA GLN A 136 2.45 -7.38 11.96
C GLN A 136 2.08 -6.83 10.57
N GLY A 137 2.09 -7.69 9.55
CA GLY A 137 1.81 -7.33 8.17
C GLY A 137 3.05 -7.14 7.29
N MET A 138 4.24 -6.97 7.88
CA MET A 138 5.49 -6.89 7.11
C MET A 138 5.80 -8.15 6.30
N ASN A 139 5.40 -9.32 6.79
CA ASN A 139 5.44 -10.58 6.03
C ASN A 139 4.63 -10.51 4.73
N VAL A 140 3.44 -9.90 4.78
CA VAL A 140 2.57 -9.73 3.62
C VAL A 140 3.15 -8.68 2.67
N LEU A 141 3.81 -7.64 3.19
CA LEU A 141 4.52 -6.64 2.37
C LEU A 141 5.77 -7.20 1.67
N ALA A 142 6.48 -8.12 2.30
CA ALA A 142 7.68 -8.75 1.73
C ALA A 142 7.33 -9.75 0.61
N ALA A 143 6.17 -10.41 0.69
CA ALA A 143 5.77 -11.47 -0.23
C ALA A 143 5.78 -11.07 -1.72
N PRO A 144 5.21 -9.92 -2.14
CA PRO A 144 5.27 -9.50 -3.56
C PRO A 144 6.69 -9.26 -4.07
N PHE A 145 7.64 -8.85 -3.22
CA PHE A 145 9.03 -8.73 -3.63
C PHE A 145 9.65 -10.10 -3.90
N LEU A 146 9.46 -11.08 -3.00
CA LEU A 146 9.96 -12.44 -3.19
C LEU A 146 9.34 -13.16 -4.39
N MET A 147 8.10 -12.81 -4.74
CA MET A 147 7.44 -13.32 -5.94
C MET A 147 8.07 -12.79 -7.24
N THR A 148 8.66 -11.58 -7.21
CA THR A 148 9.04 -10.86 -8.44
C THR A 148 10.54 -10.82 -8.71
N MET A 149 11.38 -11.15 -7.72
CA MET A 149 12.83 -11.08 -7.86
C MET A 149 13.53 -12.05 -6.89
N PRO A 150 14.82 -12.39 -7.15
CA PRO A 150 15.61 -13.22 -6.23
C PRO A 150 15.67 -12.65 -4.81
N GLU A 151 15.76 -13.54 -3.82
CA GLU A 151 15.66 -13.21 -2.37
C GLU A 151 16.51 -12.02 -1.94
N MET A 152 17.79 -11.97 -2.34
CA MET A 152 18.68 -10.87 -2.02
C MET A 152 18.18 -9.54 -2.60
N GLU A 153 17.73 -9.54 -3.85
CA GLU A 153 17.19 -8.34 -4.49
C GLU A 153 15.87 -7.91 -3.84
N ALA A 154 15.04 -8.89 -3.45
CA ALA A 154 13.80 -8.66 -2.72
C ALA A 154 14.08 -8.01 -1.36
N PHE A 155 15.11 -8.47 -0.64
CA PHE A 155 15.54 -7.86 0.62
C PHE A 155 15.89 -6.38 0.46
N PHE A 156 16.76 -6.02 -0.50
CA PHE A 156 17.12 -4.61 -0.71
C PHE A 156 15.94 -3.77 -1.17
N SER A 157 15.09 -4.31 -2.05
CA SER A 157 13.91 -3.60 -2.57
C SER A 157 12.86 -3.39 -1.49
N PHE A 158 12.58 -4.40 -0.67
CA PHE A 158 11.72 -4.31 0.50
C PHE A 158 12.27 -3.30 1.52
N SER A 159 13.56 -3.38 1.83
CA SER A 159 14.18 -2.46 2.79
C SER A 159 14.06 -1.01 2.34
N MET A 160 14.34 -0.74 1.07
CA MET A 160 14.17 0.60 0.48
C MET A 160 12.71 1.06 0.53
N PHE A 161 11.77 0.19 0.18
CA PHE A 161 10.35 0.50 0.25
C PHE A 161 9.91 0.89 1.67
N ILE A 162 10.35 0.13 2.68
CA ILE A 162 10.02 0.43 4.08
C ILE A 162 10.65 1.73 4.54
N TYR A 163 11.96 1.93 4.31
CA TYR A 163 12.67 3.09 4.86
C TYR A 163 12.34 4.40 4.14
N ASP A 164 12.18 4.37 2.82
CA ASP A 164 12.14 5.59 2.01
C ASP A 164 10.74 5.90 1.47
N TRP A 165 9.87 4.90 1.32
CA TRP A 165 8.54 5.11 0.75
C TRP A 165 7.44 5.13 1.81
N CYS A 166 7.43 4.17 2.75
CA CYS A 166 6.38 4.08 3.77
C CYS A 166 6.89 3.93 5.22
N PRO A 167 7.87 4.74 5.69
CA PRO A 167 8.45 4.56 7.02
C PRO A 167 7.41 4.68 8.16
N LEU A 168 6.34 5.45 7.97
CA LEU A 168 5.30 5.63 9.01
C LEU A 168 4.35 4.44 9.14
N TYR A 169 4.35 3.51 8.17
CA TYR A 169 3.51 2.32 8.19
C TYR A 169 4.02 1.25 9.15
N VAL A 170 5.35 1.21 9.35
CA VAL A 170 6.03 0.19 10.16
C VAL A 170 6.42 0.65 11.55
N LEU A 171 6.03 1.88 11.94
CA LEU A 171 6.20 2.34 13.32
C LEU A 171 5.35 1.47 14.27
N PRO A 172 5.74 1.31 15.54
CA PRO A 172 4.93 0.59 16.54
C PRO A 172 3.51 1.17 16.72
N THR A 173 3.31 2.44 16.38
CA THR A 173 2.02 3.13 16.42
C THR A 173 1.23 3.03 15.11
N MET A 174 1.85 2.52 14.04
CA MET A 174 1.29 2.44 12.68
C MET A 174 0.65 3.77 12.24
N LYS A 175 1.29 4.89 12.61
CA LYS A 175 0.76 6.25 12.41
C LYS A 175 0.39 6.50 10.94
N GLY A 176 1.20 6.01 10.00
CA GLY A 176 0.93 6.07 8.57
C GLY A 176 -0.31 5.28 8.14
N VAL A 177 -0.54 4.09 8.71
CA VAL A 177 -1.74 3.27 8.44
C VAL A 177 -3.00 3.99 8.91
N HIS A 178 -3.00 4.50 10.14
CA HIS A 178 -4.14 5.26 10.67
C HIS A 178 -4.40 6.55 9.89
N CYS A 179 -3.34 7.24 9.47
CA CYS A 179 -3.45 8.38 8.58
C CYS A 179 -4.08 7.99 7.23
N GLY A 180 -3.65 6.88 6.63
CA GLY A 180 -4.23 6.34 5.39
C GLY A 180 -5.71 5.98 5.53
N LEU A 181 -6.12 5.39 6.64
CA LEU A 181 -7.52 5.05 6.92
C LEU A 181 -8.38 6.31 7.06
N ARG A 182 -7.89 7.33 7.77
CA ARG A 182 -8.58 8.62 7.87
C ARG A 182 -8.71 9.29 6.50
N LEU A 183 -7.64 9.27 5.71
CA LEU A 183 -7.66 9.81 4.35
C LEU A 183 -8.61 9.04 3.44
N LEU A 184 -8.76 7.73 3.62
CA LEU A 184 -9.76 6.93 2.90
C LEU A 184 -11.18 7.43 3.18
N ASP A 185 -11.54 7.61 4.45
CA ASP A 185 -12.87 8.14 4.83
C ASP A 185 -13.08 9.54 4.24
N LEU A 186 -12.09 10.43 4.31
CA LEU A 186 -12.17 11.78 3.75
C LEU A 186 -12.32 11.77 2.23
N CYS A 187 -11.52 10.96 1.53
CA CYS A 187 -11.60 10.81 0.08
C CYS A 187 -12.95 10.24 -0.35
N LEU A 188 -13.44 9.21 0.33
CA LEU A 188 -14.75 8.62 0.03
C LEU A 188 -15.88 9.63 0.28
N SER A 189 -15.81 10.42 1.35
CA SER A 189 -16.80 11.47 1.63
C SER A 189 -16.83 12.55 0.55
N SER A 190 -15.68 12.87 -0.05
CA SER A 190 -15.56 13.84 -1.14
C SER A 190 -15.99 13.28 -2.49
N LEU A 191 -15.65 12.03 -2.78
CA LEU A 191 -15.86 11.39 -4.09
C LEU A 191 -17.26 10.77 -4.23
N ASP A 192 -17.79 10.18 -3.16
CA ASP A 192 -19.10 9.54 -3.11
C ASP A 192 -19.77 9.75 -1.75
N PRO A 193 -20.30 10.97 -1.49
CA PRO A 193 -20.92 11.30 -0.20
C PRO A 193 -22.13 10.42 0.14
N ILE A 194 -22.80 9.84 -0.86
CA ILE A 194 -23.93 8.94 -0.67
C ILE A 194 -23.46 7.61 -0.10
N LEU A 195 -22.45 6.98 -0.71
CA LEU A 195 -21.89 5.73 -0.22
C LEU A 195 -21.25 5.93 1.16
N TYR A 196 -20.47 6.99 1.34
CA TYR A 196 -19.89 7.35 2.63
C TYR A 196 -20.97 7.48 3.70
N GLY A 197 -22.00 8.30 3.48
CA GLY A 197 -23.10 8.51 4.43
C GLY A 197 -23.85 7.22 4.75
N TYR A 198 -24.05 6.35 3.77
CA TYR A 198 -24.68 5.05 3.96
C TYR A 198 -23.85 4.14 4.88
N LEU A 199 -22.56 3.98 4.62
CA LEU A 199 -21.65 3.16 5.43
C LEU A 199 -21.52 3.70 6.85
N ARG A 200 -21.35 5.03 7.01
CA ARG A 200 -21.33 5.67 8.34
C ARG A 200 -22.64 5.48 9.09
N GLY A 201 -23.79 5.56 8.40
CA GLY A 201 -25.10 5.27 8.98
C GLY A 201 -25.28 3.81 9.44
N LYS A 202 -24.39 2.91 9.03
CA LYS A 202 -24.28 1.51 9.46
C LYS A 202 -23.13 1.28 10.45
N ASN A 203 -22.51 2.35 10.96
CA ASN A 203 -21.33 2.32 11.84
C ASN A 203 -20.10 1.64 11.20
N LEU A 204 -19.93 1.77 9.88
CA LEU A 204 -18.74 1.28 9.19
C LEU A 204 -17.84 2.46 8.83
N SER A 205 -16.66 2.51 9.44
CA SER A 205 -15.56 3.40 9.08
C SER A 205 -14.51 2.66 8.26
N ALA A 206 -13.62 3.38 7.59
CA ALA A 206 -12.48 2.78 6.90
C ALA A 206 -11.67 1.83 7.81
N SER A 207 -11.49 2.19 9.08
CA SER A 207 -10.80 1.36 10.08
C SER A 207 -11.48 0.00 10.30
N THR A 208 -12.78 -0.12 10.07
CA THR A 208 -13.51 -1.39 10.24
C THR A 208 -13.28 -2.35 9.08
N TYR A 209 -13.25 -1.85 7.85
CA TYR A 209 -13.25 -2.72 6.66
C TYR A 209 -11.98 -2.68 5.81
N ALA A 210 -11.18 -1.62 5.90
CA ALA A 210 -10.03 -1.41 5.02
C ALA A 210 -8.68 -1.51 5.75
N PHE A 211 -8.67 -1.76 7.07
CA PHE A 211 -7.42 -1.78 7.86
C PHE A 211 -6.33 -2.66 7.24
N ALA A 212 -6.66 -3.92 6.92
CA ALA A 212 -5.71 -4.85 6.31
C ALA A 212 -5.25 -4.38 4.92
N SER A 213 -6.16 -3.89 4.07
CA SER A 213 -5.84 -3.42 2.72
C SER A 213 -5.03 -2.12 2.73
N VAL A 214 -5.23 -1.23 3.71
CA VAL A 214 -4.37 -0.05 3.87
C VAL A 214 -2.99 -0.52 4.36
N MET A 215 -2.92 -1.25 5.46
CA MET A 215 -1.67 -1.71 6.08
C MET A 215 -0.75 -2.46 5.12
N THR A 216 -1.32 -3.30 4.26
CA THR A 216 -0.57 -4.19 3.38
C THR A 216 -0.46 -3.69 1.95
N PHE A 217 -0.84 -2.44 1.67
CA PHE A 217 -0.96 -1.92 0.29
C PHE A 217 -1.74 -2.87 -0.64
N SER A 218 -2.89 -3.33 -0.13
CA SER A 218 -3.80 -4.32 -0.72
C SER A 218 -3.22 -5.72 -0.94
N ALA A 219 -2.02 -6.03 -0.45
CA ALA A 219 -1.39 -7.33 -0.65
C ALA A 219 -2.14 -8.50 0.04
N CYS A 220 -3.02 -8.21 0.99
CA CYS A 220 -3.94 -9.20 1.55
C CYS A 220 -5.16 -9.52 0.67
N THR A 221 -5.36 -8.82 -0.46
CA THR A 221 -6.52 -9.00 -1.35
C THR A 221 -6.10 -9.77 -2.60
N PRO A 222 -6.65 -10.97 -2.85
CA PRO A 222 -6.30 -11.77 -4.03
C PRO A 222 -6.96 -11.23 -5.30
N PRO A 223 -6.54 -11.67 -6.51
CA PRO A 223 -5.42 -12.58 -6.76
C PRO A 223 -4.07 -11.84 -6.85
N LEU A 224 -2.98 -12.57 -6.59
CA LEU A 224 -1.61 -12.02 -6.62
C LEU A 224 -1.25 -11.40 -7.99
N SER A 225 -1.67 -12.00 -9.10
CA SER A 225 -1.40 -11.48 -10.44
C SER A 225 -1.96 -10.06 -10.68
N GLU A 226 -3.10 -9.75 -10.09
CA GLU A 226 -3.76 -8.44 -10.19
C GLU A 226 -3.12 -7.45 -9.20
N LEU A 227 -2.76 -7.92 -8.00
CA LEU A 227 -1.97 -7.14 -7.05
C LEU A 227 -0.64 -6.66 -7.65
N LEU A 228 0.10 -7.55 -8.32
CA LEU A 228 1.39 -7.20 -8.92
C LEU A 228 1.25 -6.11 -9.99
N GLN A 229 0.17 -6.13 -10.77
CA GLN A 229 -0.14 -5.05 -11.73
C GLN A 229 -0.48 -3.73 -11.03
N LEU A 230 -1.24 -3.78 -9.92
CA LEU A 230 -1.49 -2.57 -9.12
C LEU A 230 -0.19 -2.01 -8.52
N TRP A 231 0.75 -2.87 -8.12
CA TRP A 231 2.04 -2.46 -7.60
C TRP A 231 2.97 -1.90 -8.70
N ASP A 232 2.90 -2.43 -9.93
CA ASP A 232 3.57 -1.83 -11.10
C ASP A 232 3.13 -0.36 -11.24
N TYR A 233 1.82 -0.11 -11.20
CA TYR A 233 1.24 1.21 -11.30
C TYR A 233 1.56 2.09 -10.08
N MET A 234 1.49 1.52 -8.89
CA MET A 234 1.80 2.19 -7.63
C MET A 234 3.25 2.67 -7.55
N PHE A 235 4.23 1.86 -7.96
CA PHE A 235 5.63 2.29 -8.00
C PHE A 235 5.92 3.30 -9.12
N ALA A 236 5.13 3.30 -10.18
CA ALA A 236 5.27 4.28 -11.25
C ALA A 236 4.77 5.69 -10.84
N TYR A 237 3.68 5.77 -10.07
CA TYR A 237 2.96 7.02 -9.83
C TYR A 237 2.83 7.44 -8.36
N GLY A 238 3.09 6.53 -7.42
CA GLY A 238 3.14 6.80 -5.98
C GLY A 238 2.28 5.85 -5.15
N ILE A 239 2.74 5.57 -3.93
CA ILE A 239 2.13 4.58 -3.02
C ILE A 239 0.79 5.01 -2.43
N HIS A 240 0.51 6.31 -2.47
CA HIS A 240 -0.76 6.89 -2.04
C HIS A 240 -1.94 6.38 -2.87
N LEU A 241 -1.70 5.90 -4.09
CA LEU A 241 -2.72 5.33 -4.96
C LEU A 241 -3.41 4.11 -4.34
N ASN A 242 -2.78 3.38 -3.41
CA ASN A 242 -3.44 2.27 -2.74
C ASN A 242 -4.74 2.67 -2.03
N ILE A 243 -4.80 3.88 -1.44
CA ILE A 243 -6.04 4.38 -0.83
C ILE A 243 -7.14 4.52 -1.89
N LEU A 244 -6.78 4.98 -3.08
CA LEU A 244 -7.70 5.13 -4.20
C LEU A 244 -8.06 3.78 -4.84
N PHE A 245 -7.16 2.79 -4.81
CA PHE A 245 -7.48 1.42 -5.24
C PHE A 245 -8.59 0.81 -4.38
N ILE A 246 -8.55 1.06 -3.07
CA ILE A 246 -9.60 0.59 -2.16
C ILE A 246 -10.92 1.32 -2.46
N ILE A 247 -10.90 2.64 -2.69
CA ILE A 247 -12.11 3.40 -3.05
C ILE A 247 -12.66 2.93 -4.41
N ALA A 248 -11.81 2.64 -5.39
CA ALA A 248 -12.21 2.09 -6.68
C ALA A 248 -12.87 0.71 -6.50
N GLN A 249 -12.34 -0.16 -5.63
CA GLN A 249 -12.99 -1.44 -5.30
C GLN A 249 -14.38 -1.22 -4.70
N LEU A 250 -14.54 -0.26 -3.78
CA LEU A 250 -15.86 0.09 -3.23
C LEU A 250 -16.82 0.59 -4.32
N ALA A 251 -16.31 1.38 -5.27
CA ALA A 251 -17.10 1.87 -6.40
C ALA A 251 -17.60 0.74 -7.30
N LEU A 252 -16.79 -0.31 -7.52
CA LEU A 252 -17.17 -1.49 -8.32
C LEU A 252 -18.34 -2.27 -7.71
N ILE A 253 -18.43 -2.33 -6.39
CA ILE A 253 -19.54 -3.00 -5.66
C ILE A 253 -20.54 -2.02 -5.05
N ARG A 254 -20.52 -0.76 -5.48
CA ARG A 254 -21.31 0.33 -4.89
C ARG A 254 -22.80 0.02 -4.80
N ALA A 255 -23.36 -0.51 -5.88
CA ALA A 255 -24.78 -0.84 -5.94
C ALA A 255 -25.16 -1.91 -4.90
N ASP A 256 -24.33 -2.95 -4.76
CA ASP A 256 -24.54 -4.02 -3.79
C ASP A 256 -24.41 -3.52 -2.35
N LEU A 257 -23.43 -2.64 -2.10
CA LEU A 257 -23.26 -2.01 -0.79
C LEU A 257 -24.50 -1.20 -0.39
N LEU A 258 -25.01 -0.33 -1.28
CA LEU A 258 -26.17 0.52 -1.01
C LEU A 258 -27.48 -0.28 -0.84
N ASN A 259 -27.61 -1.39 -1.55
CA ASN A 259 -28.81 -2.25 -1.50
C ASN A 259 -28.76 -3.27 -0.35
N SER A 260 -27.57 -3.59 0.18
CA SER A 260 -27.42 -4.57 1.25
C SER A 260 -27.83 -3.98 2.60
N PRO A 261 -28.74 -4.62 3.38
CA PRO A 261 -29.05 -4.17 4.73
C PRO A 261 -27.86 -4.32 5.69
N SER A 262 -26.90 -5.18 5.35
CA SER A 262 -25.70 -5.52 6.14
C SER A 262 -24.44 -5.46 5.26
N PRO A 263 -24.00 -4.25 4.84
CA PRO A 263 -22.84 -4.07 3.96
C PRO A 263 -21.53 -4.59 4.58
N ALA A 264 -21.46 -4.69 5.92
CA ALA A 264 -20.32 -5.27 6.64
C ALA A 264 -19.93 -6.67 6.15
N ASN A 265 -20.91 -7.49 5.74
CA ASN A 265 -20.64 -8.85 5.24
C ASN A 265 -19.91 -8.84 3.89
N LEU A 266 -20.26 -7.89 3.02
CA LEU A 266 -19.60 -7.68 1.72
C LEU A 266 -18.20 -7.10 1.89
N LEU A 267 -18.00 -6.34 2.97
CA LEU A 267 -16.75 -5.67 3.26
C LEU A 267 -15.80 -6.48 4.14
N ARG A 268 -16.24 -7.63 4.69
CA ARG A 268 -15.39 -8.55 5.44
C ARG A 268 -14.28 -9.13 4.57
N VAL A 269 -14.61 -9.38 3.31
CA VAL A 269 -13.67 -9.82 2.27
C VAL A 269 -14.04 -9.02 1.03
N LEU A 270 -13.19 -8.06 0.68
CA LEU A 270 -13.35 -7.31 -0.57
C LEU A 270 -13.37 -8.27 -1.77
N PRO A 271 -14.09 -7.92 -2.85
CA PRO A 271 -14.08 -8.73 -4.06
C PRO A 271 -12.64 -8.92 -4.58
N PRO A 272 -12.39 -9.99 -5.35
CA PRO A 272 -11.09 -10.18 -5.99
C PRO A 272 -10.66 -8.93 -6.77
N LEU A 273 -9.37 -8.60 -6.71
CA LEU A 273 -8.79 -7.48 -7.44
C LEU A 273 -9.04 -7.66 -8.95
N ASN A 274 -9.33 -6.55 -9.60
CA ASN A 274 -9.31 -6.41 -11.04
C ASN A 274 -8.51 -5.15 -11.36
N ALA A 275 -7.21 -5.31 -11.59
CA ALA A 275 -6.26 -4.23 -11.71
C ALA A 275 -6.65 -3.27 -12.82
N LYS A 276 -7.10 -3.78 -13.97
CA LYS A 276 -7.52 -2.95 -15.10
C LYS A 276 -8.67 -2.01 -14.71
N GLU A 277 -9.75 -2.54 -14.15
CA GLU A 277 -10.91 -1.73 -13.74
C GLU A 277 -10.56 -0.76 -12.61
N ILE A 278 -9.78 -1.22 -11.63
CA ILE A 278 -9.31 -0.40 -10.51
C ILE A 278 -8.45 0.77 -11.01
N MET A 279 -7.48 0.52 -11.90
CA MET A 279 -6.61 1.56 -12.47
C MET A 279 -7.41 2.59 -13.27
N ASN A 280 -8.33 2.13 -14.12
CA ASN A 280 -9.19 3.00 -14.92
C ASN A 280 -10.02 3.95 -14.04
N LEU A 281 -10.65 3.42 -12.99
CA LEU A 281 -11.39 4.24 -12.04
C LEU A 281 -10.46 5.19 -11.28
N THR A 282 -9.30 4.72 -10.85
CA THR A 282 -8.34 5.52 -10.06
C THR A 282 -7.90 6.80 -10.77
N VAL A 283 -7.71 6.77 -12.08
CA VAL A 283 -7.39 7.98 -12.87
C VAL A 283 -8.51 9.02 -12.73
N SER A 284 -9.77 8.60 -12.83
CA SER A 284 -10.93 9.48 -12.64
C SER A 284 -11.02 9.99 -11.19
N LEU A 285 -10.79 9.13 -10.20
CA LEU A 285 -10.81 9.52 -8.79
C LEU A 285 -9.74 10.59 -8.49
N CYS A 286 -8.53 10.43 -9.02
CA CYS A 286 -7.44 11.41 -8.83
C CYS A 286 -7.82 12.80 -9.38
N ARG A 287 -8.50 12.86 -10.53
CA ARG A 287 -8.91 14.13 -11.15
C ARG A 287 -10.01 14.85 -10.38
N ASN A 288 -10.87 14.09 -9.72
CA ASN A 288 -12.04 14.62 -9.00
C ASN A 288 -11.76 14.89 -7.51
N LEU A 289 -10.57 14.58 -7.00
CA LEU A 289 -10.21 14.88 -5.61
C LEU A 289 -9.75 16.34 -5.44
N PRO A 290 -10.15 17.01 -4.35
CA PRO A 290 -9.58 18.29 -3.97
C PRO A 290 -8.05 18.22 -3.88
N LEU A 291 -7.38 19.25 -4.42
CA LEU A 291 -5.91 19.33 -4.48
C LEU A 291 -5.26 19.15 -3.10
N ASP A 292 -5.84 19.75 -2.06
CA ASP A 292 -5.30 19.71 -0.70
C ASP A 292 -5.43 18.32 -0.07
N LEU A 293 -6.45 17.54 -0.46
CA LEU A 293 -6.66 16.17 0.00
C LEU A 293 -5.73 15.21 -0.76
N TYR A 294 -5.54 15.45 -2.07
CA TYR A 294 -4.58 14.72 -2.88
C TYR A 294 -3.13 14.93 -2.39
N ASP A 295 -2.77 16.17 -2.01
CA ASP A 295 -1.45 16.46 -1.41
C ASP A 295 -1.21 15.68 -0.11
N LYS A 296 -2.20 15.66 0.79
CA LYS A 296 -2.12 14.84 2.02
C LYS A 296 -1.95 13.35 1.70
N LEU A 297 -2.68 12.83 0.71
CA LEU A 297 -2.50 11.46 0.23
C LEU A 297 -1.05 11.20 -0.22
N VAL A 298 -0.47 12.07 -1.05
CA VAL A 298 0.91 11.86 -1.54
C VAL A 298 1.93 11.76 -0.40
N ARG A 299 1.73 12.49 0.69
CA ARG A 299 2.71 12.63 1.79
C ARG A 299 2.48 11.70 2.99
N HIS A 300 1.27 11.16 3.18
CA HIS A 300 0.85 10.51 4.44
C HIS A 300 1.71 9.33 4.92
N ALA A 301 2.43 8.66 4.01
CA ALA A 301 3.18 7.46 4.34
C ALA A 301 4.59 7.76 4.90
N TYR A 302 5.09 8.99 4.72
CA TYR A 302 6.44 9.40 5.13
C TYR A 302 6.49 10.73 5.88
N ASP A 303 5.49 11.60 5.73
CA ASP A 303 5.44 12.92 6.37
C ASP A 303 4.48 12.91 7.57
N GLU A 304 5.05 12.94 8.78
CA GLU A 304 4.27 12.89 10.02
C GLU A 304 3.33 14.08 10.20
N SER A 305 3.64 15.23 9.59
CA SER A 305 2.81 16.44 9.71
C SER A 305 1.39 16.22 9.19
N VAL A 306 1.21 15.36 8.18
CA VAL A 306 -0.12 15.02 7.65
C VAL A 306 -0.97 14.33 8.72
N ALA A 307 -0.37 13.38 9.43
CA ALA A 307 -1.05 12.65 10.50
C ALA A 307 -1.35 13.58 11.68
N ASP A 308 -0.43 14.48 12.03
CA ASP A 308 -0.64 15.47 13.09
C ASP A 308 -1.76 16.47 12.75
N ASP A 309 -1.77 16.98 11.51
CA ASP A 309 -2.82 17.87 10.99
C ASP A 309 -4.21 17.23 11.01
N LEU A 310 -4.27 15.90 10.77
CA LEU A 310 -5.49 15.11 10.84
C LEU A 310 -5.85 14.65 12.27
N GLY A 311 -5.05 15.02 13.28
CA GLY A 311 -5.29 14.68 14.67
C GLY A 311 -5.09 13.20 15.00
N ILE A 312 -4.29 12.47 14.21
CA ILE A 312 -3.99 11.06 14.44
C ILE A 312 -3.12 10.94 15.69
N LYS A 313 -3.70 10.40 16.76
CA LYS A 313 -2.98 10.19 18.02
C LYS A 313 -2.03 8.99 17.89
N PRO A 314 -0.84 9.05 18.51
CA PRO A 314 0.00 7.87 18.67
C PRO A 314 -0.70 6.88 19.59
N THR A 315 -0.85 5.66 19.10
CA THR A 315 -1.57 4.61 19.81
C THR A 315 -0.88 3.30 19.49
N SER A 316 -0.57 2.54 20.52
CA SER A 316 0.14 1.26 20.39
C SER A 316 -0.62 0.29 19.49
N ALA A 317 0.09 -0.57 18.77
CA ALA A 317 -0.45 -1.63 17.91
C ALA A 317 -1.54 -2.56 18.53
N ASN A 318 -1.74 -2.52 19.85
CA ASN A 318 -2.89 -3.15 20.51
C ASN A 318 -4.10 -2.21 20.51
N TRP A 319 -4.73 -2.03 19.36
CA TRP A 319 -5.99 -1.30 19.24
C TRP A 319 -7.19 -2.21 19.46
N SER A 320 -7.81 -2.09 20.63
CA SER A 320 -9.22 -2.42 20.85
C SER A 320 -10.04 -1.14 20.71
N GLU A 321 -11.14 -1.21 19.97
CA GLU A 321 -12.04 -0.10 19.58
C GLU A 321 -12.39 0.89 20.71
N HIS A 322 -12.53 2.17 20.32
CA HIS A 322 -13.55 3.16 20.71
C HIS A 322 -12.98 4.59 20.63
N GLN A 323 -12.66 5.06 19.42
CA GLN A 323 -12.78 6.49 19.16
C GLN A 323 -14.24 6.78 18.85
N THR A 324 -14.86 7.65 19.65
CA THR A 324 -16.19 8.18 19.40
C THR A 324 -16.12 9.15 18.22
N ASP A 325 -16.18 8.61 17.00
CA ASP A 325 -16.21 9.35 15.72
C ASP A 325 -17.48 10.23 15.53
N SER A 326 -18.31 10.43 16.57
CA SER A 326 -19.54 11.22 16.47
C SER A 326 -19.29 12.71 16.24
N ASP A 327 -18.10 13.20 16.59
CA ASP A 327 -17.77 14.62 16.58
C ASP A 327 -17.36 15.15 15.19
N ASP A 328 -17.06 14.26 14.25
CA ASP A 328 -16.58 14.59 12.90
C ASP A 328 -17.69 14.68 11.83
N LEU A 329 -18.95 14.44 12.20
CA LEU A 329 -20.07 14.51 11.26
C LEU A 329 -20.58 15.96 11.09
N PRO A 330 -20.92 16.39 9.86
CA PRO A 330 -21.67 17.62 9.63
C PRO A 330 -22.92 17.69 10.52
N ALA A 331 -23.26 18.88 11.03
CA ALA A 331 -24.31 19.04 12.05
C ALA A 331 -25.65 18.36 11.67
N TYR A 332 -26.03 18.42 10.40
CA TYR A 332 -27.26 17.78 9.91
C TYR A 332 -27.24 16.24 9.96
N MET A 333 -26.06 15.60 9.91
CA MET A 333 -25.92 14.14 10.08
C MET A 333 -25.87 13.73 11.56
N ARG A 334 -25.34 14.59 12.44
CA ARG A 334 -25.37 14.38 13.90
C ARG A 334 -26.81 14.32 14.41
N ASP A 335 -27.66 15.23 13.94
CA ASP A 335 -29.08 15.29 14.32
C ASP A 335 -29.84 14.01 13.91
N ALA A 336 -29.53 13.44 12.74
CA ALA A 336 -30.14 12.19 12.27
C ALA A 336 -29.74 10.96 13.13
N MET A 337 -28.49 10.92 13.62
CA MET A 337 -28.02 9.85 14.52
C MET A 337 -28.66 9.95 15.91
N HIS A 338 -28.76 11.14 16.47
CA HIS A 338 -29.39 11.35 17.78
C HIS A 338 -30.89 11.03 17.75
N THR A 339 -31.57 11.33 16.63
CA THR A 339 -32.99 11.02 16.45
C THR A 339 -33.22 9.49 16.43
N ARG A 340 -32.36 8.70 15.77
CA ARG A 340 -32.45 7.22 15.78
C ARG A 340 -32.17 6.59 17.15
N SER A 341 -31.38 7.22 18.01
CA SER A 341 -31.08 6.71 19.36
C SER A 341 -32.27 6.84 20.31
N LYS A 342 -33.10 7.88 20.13
CA LYS A 342 -34.34 8.08 20.90
C LYS A 342 -35.39 7.02 20.57
N PHE A 343 -35.56 6.67 19.29
CA PHE A 343 -36.52 5.65 18.86
C PHE A 343 -36.13 4.20 19.20
N LYS A 344 -34.92 3.96 19.76
CA LYS A 344 -34.51 2.64 20.28
C LYS A 344 -34.66 2.53 21.80
N ARG A 345 -35.06 3.59 22.49
CA ARG A 345 -35.24 3.63 23.96
C ARG A 345 -36.71 3.80 24.39
N GLU A 346 -37.63 3.72 23.45
CA GLU A 346 -39.06 3.50 23.66
C GLU A 346 -39.42 2.16 23.02
#